data_AF-A0A1D3K9N4-F1
#
_entry.id   AF-A0A1D3K9N4-F1
#
_cell.length_a   1.000
_cell.length_b   1.000
_cell.length_c   1.000
_cell.angle_alpha   90.00
_cell.angle_beta   90.00
_cell.angle_gamma   90.00
#
_symmetry.space_group_name_H-M   'P 1'
#
loop_
_entity.id
_entity.type
_entity.pdbx_description
1 polymer ?
#
loop_
_entity_poly.entity_id
_entity_poly.type
_entity_poly.pdbx_seq_one_letter_code
_entity_poly.pdbx_strand_id
1 'polypeptide(L)' 'MTMPNERTRAFIQTRDFLVDLAENSALSASIRRQARQLLRHHPNANEILRAEQLEVRRVDRLTEPFLSSSID' A
#
# COMPACT_ATOMS: atom_id res chain seq x y z
N MET A 1 6.13 15.61 -0.33
CA MET A 1 5.80 14.55 0.63
C MET A 1 4.61 13.80 0.05
N THR A 2 4.72 12.50 -0.22
CA THR A 2 3.56 11.68 -0.64
C THR A 2 2.74 11.34 0.61
N MET A 3 1.43 11.55 0.53
CA MET A 3 0.54 11.24 1.63
C MET A 3 0.55 9.72 1.87
N PRO A 4 0.40 9.26 3.12
CA PRO A 4 0.55 7.84 3.41
C PRO A 4 -0.44 6.92 2.66
N ASN A 5 -1.66 7.43 2.43
CA ASN A 5 -2.67 6.77 1.59
C ASN A 5 -2.24 6.63 0.11
N GLU A 6 -1.57 7.63 -0.44
CA GLU A 6 -1.04 7.60 -1.81
C GLU A 6 0.06 6.57 -1.95
N ARG A 7 0.91 6.42 -0.92
CA ARG A 7 1.97 5.40 -0.89
C ARG A 7 1.37 4.00 -0.86
N THR A 8 0.40 3.76 0.00
CA THR A 8 -0.32 2.47 0.10
C THR A 8 -0.99 2.13 -1.23
N ARG A 9 -1.68 3.09 -1.85
CA ARG A 9 -2.30 2.93 -3.17
C ARG A 9 -1.28 2.63 -4.25
N ALA A 10 -0.14 3.31 -4.23
CA ALA A 10 0.96 3.07 -5.17
C ALA A 10 1.54 1.65 -5.03
N PHE A 11 1.64 1.12 -3.80
CA PHE A 11 2.07 -0.26 -3.59
C PHE A 11 1.08 -1.29 -4.13
N ILE A 12 -0.22 -1.08 -3.91
CA ILE A 12 -1.27 -1.95 -4.48
C ILE A 12 -1.20 -1.92 -6.00
N GLN A 13 -1.22 -0.73 -6.58
CA GLN A 13 -1.17 -0.55 -8.03
C GLN A 13 0.10 -1.15 -8.65
N THR A 14 1.24 -1.00 -7.99
CA THR A 14 2.51 -1.60 -8.44
C THR A 14 2.43 -3.12 -8.43
N ARG A 15 1.86 -3.72 -7.38
CA ARG A 15 1.67 -5.16 -7.31
C ARG A 15 0.77 -5.66 -8.45
N ASP A 16 -0.36 -5.01 -8.67
CA ASP A 16 -1.32 -5.40 -9.73
C ASP A 16 -0.66 -5.32 -11.11
N PHE A 17 0.06 -4.24 -11.39
CA PHE A 17 0.83 -4.11 -12.63
C PHE A 17 1.88 -5.23 -12.81
N LEU A 18 2.58 -5.62 -11.74
CA LEU A 18 3.56 -6.70 -11.82
C LEU A 18 2.88 -8.07 -12.06
N VAL A 19 1.66 -8.28 -11.54
CA VAL A 19 0.87 -9.49 -11.85
C VAL A 19 0.50 -9.51 -13.33
N ASP A 20 -0.02 -8.40 -13.86
CA ASP A 20 -0.36 -8.28 -15.28
C ASP A 20 0.84 -8.57 -16.17
N LEU A 21 2.01 -8.02 -15.84
CA LEU A 21 3.25 -8.29 -16.57
C LEU A 21 3.70 -9.75 -16.45
N ALA A 22 3.49 -10.42 -15.32
CA ALA A 22 3.91 -11.81 -15.13
C ALA A 22 3.07 -12.80 -15.95
N GLU A 23 1.79 -12.49 -16.14
CA GLU A 23 0.79 -13.34 -16.79
C GLU A 23 0.64 -13.06 -18.29
N ASN A 24 1.06 -11.87 -18.76
CA ASN A 24 0.94 -11.48 -20.16
C ASN A 24 1.86 -12.29 -21.11
N SER A 25 1.27 -13.23 -21.84
CA SER A 25 1.97 -14.12 -22.79
C SER A 25 2.60 -13.40 -24.00
N ALA A 26 2.17 -12.18 -24.31
CA ALA A 26 2.76 -11.37 -25.38
C ALA A 26 4.15 -10.81 -24.99
N LEU A 27 4.49 -10.82 -23.69
CA LEU A 27 5.78 -10.36 -23.19
C LEU A 27 6.84 -11.46 -23.19
N SER A 28 8.09 -11.04 -23.37
CA SER A 28 9.23 -11.96 -23.32
C SER A 28 9.29 -12.72 -21.98
N ALA A 29 9.81 -13.95 -22.03
CA ALA A 29 9.97 -14.77 -20.84
C ALA A 29 10.88 -14.10 -19.78
N SER A 30 11.81 -13.24 -20.21
CA SER A 30 12.69 -12.47 -19.32
C SER A 30 11.89 -11.47 -18.47
N ILE A 31 11.02 -10.68 -19.10
CA ILE A 31 10.19 -9.67 -18.41
C ILE A 31 9.25 -10.36 -17.42
N ARG A 32 8.56 -11.42 -17.87
CA ARG A 32 7.66 -12.20 -17.00
C ARG A 32 8.39 -12.79 -15.79
N ARG A 33 9.63 -13.26 -15.97
CA ARG A 33 10.44 -13.82 -14.88
C ARG A 33 10.87 -12.75 -13.88
N GLN A 34 11.26 -11.56 -14.34
CA GLN A 34 11.60 -10.43 -13.48
C GLN A 34 10.38 -9.97 -12.66
N ALA A 35 9.21 -9.85 -13.30
CA ALA A 35 7.96 -9.50 -12.61
C ALA A 35 7.64 -10.51 -11.49
N ARG A 36 7.76 -11.81 -11.77
CA ARG A 36 7.62 -12.86 -10.74
C ARG A 36 8.65 -12.75 -9.61
N GLN A 37 9.90 -12.43 -9.91
CA GLN A 37 10.92 -12.25 -8.86
C GLN A 37 10.59 -11.06 -7.96
N LEU A 38 10.16 -9.93 -8.52
CA LEU A 38 9.75 -8.76 -7.76
C LEU A 38 8.54 -9.06 -6.87
N LEU A 39 7.54 -9.79 -7.38
CA LEU A 39 6.37 -10.21 -6.61
C LEU A 39 6.70 -11.09 -5.39
N ARG A 40 7.80 -11.87 -5.41
CA ARG A 40 8.21 -12.70 -4.26
C ARG A 40 8.66 -11.88 -3.05
N HIS A 41 9.08 -10.64 -3.28
CA HIS A 41 9.59 -9.73 -2.26
C HIS A 41 8.67 -8.52 -2.05
N HIS A 42 7.61 -8.40 -2.85
CA HIS A 42 6.64 -7.34 -2.68
C HIS A 42 5.74 -7.65 -1.49
N PRO A 43 5.50 -6.69 -0.58
CA PRO A 43 4.58 -6.89 0.53
C PRO A 43 3.22 -7.37 0.01
N ASN A 44 2.66 -8.38 0.67
CA ASN A 44 1.38 -8.96 0.28
C ASN A 44 0.24 -7.99 0.63
N ALA A 45 -0.86 -8.03 -0.12
CA ALA A 45 -2.02 -7.15 0.10
C ALA A 45 -2.51 -7.13 1.57
N ASN A 46 -2.32 -8.24 2.29
CA ASN A 46 -2.65 -8.36 3.72
C ASN A 46 -1.74 -7.51 4.64
N GLU A 47 -0.47 -7.28 4.28
CA GLU A 47 0.44 -6.39 5.00
C GLU A 47 0.12 -4.92 4.71
N ILE A 48 -0.35 -4.64 3.49
CA ILE A 48 -0.80 -3.32 3.06
C ILE A 48 -2.12 -2.94 3.77
N LEU A 49 -3.08 -3.86 3.85
CA LEU A 49 -4.34 -3.68 4.60
C LEU A 49 -4.12 -3.48 6.10
N ARG A 50 -3.12 -4.15 6.70
CA ARG A 50 -2.74 -3.89 8.10
C ARG A 50 -2.12 -2.52 8.30
N ALA A 51 -1.37 -2.02 7.31
CA ALA A 51 -0.87 -0.65 7.34
C ALA A 51 -2.03 0.36 7.27
N GLU A 52 -3.04 0.15 6.41
CA GLU A 52 -4.24 0.99 6.35
C GLU A 52 -4.98 1.06 7.70
N GLN A 53 -5.19 -0.08 8.37
CA GLN A 53 -5.82 -0.10 9.71
C GLN A 53 -5.00 0.62 10.78
N LEU A 54 -3.67 0.53 10.72
CA LEU A 54 -2.78 1.25 11.63
C LEU A 54 -2.79 2.76 11.36
N GLU A 55 -2.94 3.17 10.10
CA GLU A 55 -2.99 4.58 9.71
C GLU A 55 -4.35 5.24 10.00
N VAL A 56 -5.47 4.55 9.78
CA VAL A 56 -6.80 5.03 10.20
C VAL A 56 -6.84 5.30 11.69
N ARG A 57 -6.26 4.42 12.53
CA ARG A 57 -6.10 4.66 13.98
C ARG A 57 -5.24 5.87 14.32
N ARG A 58 -4.30 6.28 13.47
CA ARG A 58 -3.47 7.48 13.71
C ARG A 58 -4.19 8.77 13.34
N VAL A 59 -4.99 8.76 12.27
CA VAL A 59 -5.83 9.91 11.89
C VAL A 59 -6.96 10.11 12.92
N ASP A 60 -7.55 9.03 13.41
CA ASP A 60 -8.58 9.06 14.45
C ASP A 60 -8.06 9.71 15.75
N ARG A 61 -6.83 9.38 16.17
CA ARG A 61 -6.16 10.00 17.34
C ARG A 61 -5.78 11.47 17.19
N LEU A 62 -5.68 11.99 15.96
CA LEU A 62 -5.44 13.41 15.70
C LEU A 62 -6.76 14.20 15.52
N THR A 63 -7.89 13.49 15.54
CA THR A 63 -9.25 14.05 15.49
C THR A 63 -9.94 13.91 16.85
N GLU A 64 -9.19 13.87 17.96
CA GLU A 64 -9.74 14.33 19.21
C GLU A 64 -9.68 15.87 19.20
N PRO A 65 -10.80 16.59 19.43
CA PRO A 65 -10.76 18.03 19.44
C PRO A 65 -9.79 18.46 20.54
N PHE A 66 -8.72 19.13 20.15
CA PHE A 66 -7.76 19.80 21.05
C PHE A 66 -8.41 20.89 21.94
N LEU A 67 -9.74 21.00 21.94
CA LEU A 67 -10.53 21.94 22.71
C LEU A 67 -11.44 21.17 23.68
N SER A 68 -10.83 20.55 24.68
CA SER A 68 -11.50 20.38 25.97
C SER A 68 -10.49 20.69 27.07
N SER A 69 -10.08 21.96 27.13
CA SER A 69 -9.63 22.52 28.41
C SER A 69 -10.86 22.59 29.28
N SER A 70 -10.86 21.77 30.34
CA SER A 70 -11.83 21.81 31.42
C SER A 70 -12.09 23.24 31.87
N ILE A 71 -13.37 23.55 32.00
CA ILE A 71 -13.82 24.56 32.95
C ILE A 71 -13.54 23.99 34.34
N ASP A 72 -12.54 24.55 35.02
CA ASP A 72 -12.59 24.93 36.44
C ASP A 72 -11.69 26.15 36.65
#